data_AF-A0A132BB59-F1
#
_entry.id   AF-A0A132BB59-F1
#
_cell.length_a   1.000
_cell.length_b   1.000
_cell.length_c   1.000
_cell.angle_alpha   90.00
_cell.angle_beta   90.00
_cell.angle_gamma   90.00
#
_symmetry.space_group_name_H-M   'P 1'
#
loop_
_entity.id
_entity.type
_entity.pdbx_description
1 polymer ?
#
loop_
_entity_poly.entity_id
_entity_poly.type
_entity_poly.pdbx_seq_one_letter_code
_entity_poly.pdbx_strand_id
1 'polypeptide(L)'
;MSSPRRSRGVFLTGLILILVALYYYDFFGLLVERDGDEGRHQITPPSKDAGQHAVPDEQTSSLKLSDTSSTAIHTDPVSSQPTTSALEVVPTPTSTHSAPQQAHKGAGAPEDVLLIFKTGASTIWRRMPLHLTTTLSNGRIPHSVIYSDLPEQLSSTISAIDVLTNSSSIIQKFDPSAYAAYQDQQSPSHLNTYREHARLPGDEPPDATAGNQPGWLLDKYKFLPMLAHAQRNWPNLKWYIYIEDDTFIFWDNVLSYLSTLEPDDEPSYYGAYSGEGNNTFAQGGSGLVFSRSLMSAVFSGDNIPDLEKYGNETSQSCCGDIMLGKVLRDYGVYVNRGTYGTGSFRPEPPWKTGFDDWSWCAPVFTFHHLHQRDILQLSELERKRRALDAGRPVIFRDVYMELIAPYLTKPKLTNWDNFASRYVFGSNATDPVEEDLNSIDHAVLEAAPSSAEACRKACLAIPNCMGWRHDSANEKCGMDTVVKLGREPDPQPHWEAKTVITSGWILERIDDVLLKETCKVVKDP
;
A
#
# COMPACT_ATOMS: atom_id res chain seq x y z
N MET A 1 -41.62 18.88 -58.79
CA MET A 1 -41.19 19.71 -57.65
C MET A 1 -40.49 18.81 -56.64
N SER A 2 -39.18 18.93 -56.48
CA SER A 2 -38.35 18.10 -55.58
C SER A 2 -38.17 18.80 -54.22
N SER A 3 -38.26 18.03 -53.12
CA SER A 3 -38.32 18.56 -51.75
C SER A 3 -36.93 18.90 -51.17
N PRO A 4 -36.75 20.06 -50.50
CA PRO A 4 -35.45 20.55 -50.03
C PRO A 4 -35.01 19.95 -48.67
N ARG A 5 -35.21 18.64 -48.45
CA ARG A 5 -34.80 17.97 -47.20
C ARG A 5 -33.49 17.18 -47.28
N ARG A 6 -32.88 17.05 -48.47
CA ARG A 6 -31.64 16.26 -48.66
C ARG A 6 -30.32 17.05 -48.54
N SER A 7 -30.34 18.39 -48.51
CA SER A 7 -29.13 19.22 -48.46
C SER A 7 -28.57 19.50 -47.06
N ARG A 8 -29.42 19.49 -46.01
CA ARG A 8 -28.99 19.83 -44.63
C ARG A 8 -28.08 18.77 -44.00
N GLY A 9 -28.31 17.48 -44.28
CA GLY A 9 -27.46 16.40 -43.75
C GLY A 9 -26.03 16.42 -44.33
N VAL A 10 -25.90 16.73 -45.62
CA VAL A 10 -24.60 16.80 -46.33
C VAL A 10 -23.77 18.00 -45.85
N PHE A 11 -24.40 19.13 -45.55
CA PHE A 11 -23.71 20.29 -44.98
C PHE A 11 -23.16 20.03 -43.58
N LEU A 12 -23.92 19.33 -42.73
CA LEU A 12 -23.50 19.05 -41.35
C LEU A 12 -22.36 18.02 -41.31
N THR A 13 -22.40 16.98 -42.14
CA THR A 13 -21.28 16.01 -42.24
C THR A 13 -20.03 16.64 -42.86
N GLY A 14 -20.18 17.52 -43.85
CA GLY A 14 -19.06 18.30 -44.39
C GLY A 14 -18.39 19.20 -43.35
N LEU A 15 -19.17 19.89 -42.51
CA LEU A 15 -18.63 20.75 -41.45
C LEU A 15 -17.84 19.94 -40.40
N ILE A 16 -18.36 18.78 -39.99
CA ILE A 16 -17.70 17.89 -39.02
C ILE A 16 -16.37 17.37 -39.59
N LEU A 17 -16.33 16.95 -40.86
CA LEU A 17 -15.10 16.48 -41.50
C LEU A 17 -14.04 17.59 -41.62
N ILE A 18 -14.44 18.83 -41.88
CA ILE A 18 -13.52 19.98 -41.90
C ILE A 18 -12.95 20.26 -40.51
N LEU A 19 -13.77 20.22 -39.45
CA LEU A 19 -13.31 20.44 -38.08
C LEU A 19 -12.36 19.33 -37.60
N VAL A 20 -12.64 18.07 -37.96
CA VAL A 20 -11.72 16.94 -37.70
C VAL A 20 -10.41 17.11 -38.49
N ALA A 21 -10.45 17.52 -39.75
CA ALA A 21 -9.25 17.76 -40.55
C ALA A 21 -8.38 18.90 -39.97
N LEU A 22 -8.98 19.98 -39.49
CA LEU A 22 -8.27 21.08 -38.83
C LEU A 22 -7.64 20.65 -37.51
N TYR A 23 -8.38 19.90 -36.68
CA TYR A 23 -7.85 19.32 -35.43
C TYR A 23 -6.62 18.42 -35.68
N TYR A 24 -6.68 17.56 -36.70
CA TYR A 24 -5.54 16.73 -37.08
C TYR A 24 -4.38 17.53 -37.70
N TYR A 25 -4.65 18.63 -38.40
CA TYR A 25 -3.61 19.49 -38.96
C TYR A 25 -2.84 20.25 -37.87
N ASP A 26 -3.52 20.82 -36.86
CA ASP A 26 -2.85 21.44 -35.70
C ASP A 26 -2.09 20.39 -34.86
N PHE A 27 -2.70 19.23 -34.60
CA PHE A 27 -2.09 18.17 -33.80
C PHE A 27 -0.81 17.59 -34.44
N PHE A 28 -0.76 17.43 -35.76
CA PHE A 28 0.44 16.98 -36.47
C PHE A 28 1.38 18.11 -36.88
N GLY A 29 0.91 19.36 -37.04
CA GLY A 29 1.77 20.52 -37.26
C GLY A 29 2.73 20.75 -36.10
N LEU A 30 2.24 20.59 -34.86
CA LEU A 30 3.04 20.63 -33.63
C LEU A 30 4.09 19.51 -33.50
N LEU A 31 4.03 18.46 -34.31
CA LEU A 31 4.96 17.32 -34.28
C LEU A 31 6.05 17.38 -35.36
N VAL A 32 5.97 18.31 -36.32
CA VAL A 32 6.90 18.38 -37.46
C VAL A 32 7.91 19.53 -37.35
N GLU A 33 7.64 20.56 -36.56
CA GLU A 33 8.50 21.76 -36.46
C GLU A 33 9.65 21.62 -35.43
N ARG A 34 10.05 20.39 -35.09
CA ARG A 34 11.11 20.12 -34.10
C ARG A 34 12.01 18.93 -34.42
N ASP A 35 12.58 18.92 -35.62
CA ASP A 35 13.91 18.36 -35.87
C ASP A 35 14.52 18.95 -37.14
N GLY A 36 15.68 19.59 -37.02
CA GLY A 36 16.43 20.11 -38.17
C GLY A 36 17.25 21.39 -37.96
N ASP A 37 18.34 21.32 -37.19
CA ASP A 37 19.65 21.78 -37.71
C ASP A 37 20.83 21.19 -36.90
N GLU A 38 21.85 20.66 -37.57
CA GLU A 38 23.09 20.19 -36.94
C GLU A 38 24.12 21.32 -36.84
N GLY A 39 24.29 21.92 -35.65
CA GLY A 39 25.15 23.10 -35.45
C GLY A 39 26.20 22.95 -34.35
N ARG A 40 27.32 22.28 -34.62
CA ARG A 40 28.46 22.14 -33.70
C ARG A 40 29.14 23.50 -33.45
N HIS A 41 28.92 24.14 -32.29
CA HIS A 41 29.67 25.34 -31.90
C HIS A 41 30.29 25.34 -30.49
N GLN A 42 31.37 26.11 -30.38
CA GLN A 42 32.34 26.11 -29.29
C GLN A 42 31.92 27.02 -28.14
N ILE A 43 32.45 26.74 -26.94
CA ILE A 43 32.27 27.58 -25.76
C ILE A 43 33.26 28.75 -25.80
N THR A 44 32.73 29.97 -25.73
CA THR A 44 33.49 31.22 -25.55
C THR A 44 32.95 31.94 -24.30
N PRO A 45 33.80 32.49 -23.41
CA PRO A 45 33.35 33.02 -22.11
C PRO A 45 32.71 34.43 -22.22
N PRO A 46 31.88 34.84 -21.25
CA PRO A 46 31.10 36.07 -21.33
C PRO A 46 31.92 37.35 -21.09
N SER A 47 31.53 38.42 -21.79
CA SER A 47 32.02 39.80 -21.63
C SER A 47 31.22 40.59 -20.59
N LYS A 48 31.77 41.73 -20.17
CA LYS A 48 31.35 42.56 -19.03
C LYS A 48 30.27 43.61 -19.33
N ASP A 49 29.78 44.17 -18.22
CA ASP A 49 29.11 45.46 -17.95
C ASP A 49 27.64 45.28 -17.55
N ALA A 50 27.04 45.92 -16.53
CA ALA A 50 27.42 46.77 -15.39
C ALA A 50 26.07 47.08 -14.66
N GLY A 51 25.94 47.41 -13.37
CA GLY A 51 26.91 47.47 -12.29
C GLY A 51 26.27 47.86 -10.92
N GLN A 52 27.13 47.93 -9.89
CA GLN A 52 27.04 48.74 -8.66
C GLN A 52 26.05 48.40 -7.52
N HIS A 53 26.60 47.84 -6.42
CA HIS A 53 26.68 48.47 -5.07
C HIS A 53 27.76 47.72 -4.23
N ALA A 54 28.16 48.23 -3.06
CA ALA A 54 29.39 47.84 -2.32
C ALA A 54 29.15 47.92 -0.78
N VAL A 55 29.98 47.47 0.19
CA VAL A 55 31.38 46.95 0.31
C VAL A 55 31.50 46.33 1.76
N PRO A 56 32.54 45.57 2.24
CA PRO A 56 33.86 45.16 1.69
C PRO A 56 34.23 43.66 1.92
N ASP A 57 35.53 43.36 1.75
CA ASP A 57 36.48 42.42 2.42
C ASP A 57 36.01 41.43 3.54
N GLU A 58 36.69 40.31 3.83
CA GLU A 58 38.12 39.93 3.65
C GLU A 58 38.37 38.39 3.72
N GLN A 59 39.53 37.90 3.23
CA GLN A 59 40.20 36.57 3.48
C GLN A 59 39.45 35.30 2.99
N THR A 60 40.06 34.31 2.30
CA THR A 60 41.26 33.53 2.68
C THR A 60 41.97 32.80 1.51
N SER A 61 43.31 32.75 1.61
CA SER A 61 44.30 31.77 1.11
C SER A 61 43.97 30.74 0.01
N SER A 62 44.65 30.92 -1.12
CA SER A 62 45.30 29.92 -1.98
C SER A 62 45.84 28.64 -1.31
N LEU A 63 45.82 27.49 -2.01
CA LEU A 63 47.02 26.89 -2.65
C LEU A 63 46.73 25.59 -3.43
N LYS A 64 47.33 25.57 -4.62
CA LYS A 64 47.55 24.50 -5.60
C LYS A 64 48.06 23.16 -5.04
N LEU A 65 47.76 22.09 -5.78
CA LEU A 65 48.74 21.03 -6.09
C LEU A 65 48.66 20.66 -7.58
N SER A 66 49.74 20.10 -8.15
CA SER A 66 49.99 20.01 -9.60
C SER A 66 50.18 18.58 -10.11
N ASP A 67 49.99 18.39 -11.43
CA ASP A 67 50.07 17.12 -12.16
C ASP A 67 51.38 16.34 -12.03
N THR A 68 51.34 15.03 -12.28
CA THR A 68 52.50 14.30 -12.85
C THR A 68 52.11 13.06 -13.70
N SER A 69 52.17 13.24 -15.01
CA SER A 69 52.66 12.34 -16.09
C SER A 69 52.55 10.78 -16.02
N SER A 70 51.95 10.21 -17.09
CA SER A 70 52.37 8.99 -17.84
C SER A 70 52.39 7.60 -17.14
N THR A 71 52.12 6.46 -17.80
CA THR A 71 52.50 6.06 -19.18
C THR A 71 51.55 4.98 -19.74
N ALA A 72 51.51 4.79 -21.06
CA ALA A 72 50.63 3.83 -21.76
C ALA A 72 51.27 2.45 -22.03
N ILE A 73 50.44 1.41 -22.17
CA ILE A 73 50.76 0.12 -22.82
C ILE A 73 49.59 -0.33 -23.70
N HIS A 74 49.89 -0.80 -24.92
CA HIS A 74 48.95 -1.38 -25.90
C HIS A 74 48.69 -2.88 -25.64
N THR A 75 47.47 -3.35 -25.89
CA THR A 75 47.18 -4.74 -26.35
C THR A 75 45.91 -4.77 -27.20
N ASP A 76 45.87 -5.66 -28.19
CA ASP A 76 44.83 -5.79 -29.23
C ASP A 76 43.55 -6.54 -28.77
N PRO A 77 42.42 -6.41 -29.49
CA PRO A 77 41.14 -6.99 -29.07
C PRO A 77 41.00 -8.48 -29.40
N VAL A 78 40.62 -9.29 -28.41
CA VAL A 78 40.24 -10.71 -28.60
C VAL A 78 38.73 -10.86 -28.55
N SER A 79 38.16 -11.39 -29.63
CA SER A 79 36.76 -11.81 -29.71
C SER A 79 36.52 -13.06 -28.84
N SER A 80 35.52 -13.01 -27.98
CA SER A 80 34.95 -14.21 -27.34
C SER A 80 33.46 -14.02 -27.04
N GLN A 81 32.66 -15.05 -27.32
CA GLN A 81 31.22 -15.07 -27.09
C GLN A 81 30.92 -15.31 -25.60
N PRO A 82 29.82 -14.79 -25.03
CA PRO A 82 29.45 -15.07 -23.66
C PRO A 82 28.87 -16.48 -23.52
N THR A 83 29.61 -17.35 -22.83
CA THR A 83 29.14 -18.66 -22.38
C THR A 83 28.09 -18.49 -21.29
N THR A 84 26.97 -19.22 -21.39
CA THR A 84 25.95 -19.29 -20.33
C THR A 84 26.50 -20.02 -19.10
N SER A 85 26.87 -19.26 -18.06
CA SER A 85 27.24 -19.81 -16.75
C SER A 85 26.04 -19.66 -15.80
N ALA A 86 25.36 -20.77 -15.52
CA ALA A 86 24.34 -20.80 -14.47
C ALA A 86 25.03 -20.75 -13.10
N LEU A 87 24.73 -19.72 -12.31
CA LEU A 87 25.19 -19.63 -10.92
C LEU A 87 24.32 -20.52 -10.03
N GLU A 88 24.78 -21.76 -9.84
CA GLU A 88 24.18 -22.70 -8.89
C GLU A 88 24.57 -22.28 -7.45
N VAL A 89 23.64 -21.63 -6.73
CA VAL A 89 23.87 -21.17 -5.36
C VAL A 89 23.75 -22.35 -4.39
N VAL A 90 24.89 -22.87 -3.95
CA VAL A 90 24.96 -23.87 -2.88
C VAL A 90 24.76 -23.19 -1.51
N PRO A 91 23.76 -23.59 -0.71
CA PRO A 91 23.56 -23.02 0.62
C PRO A 91 24.65 -23.48 1.60
N THR A 92 25.21 -22.54 2.36
CA THR A 92 26.18 -22.81 3.42
C THR A 92 25.46 -23.29 4.70
N PRO A 93 25.91 -24.38 5.35
CA PRO A 93 25.21 -24.90 6.53
C PRO A 93 25.39 -23.99 7.75
N THR A 94 24.28 -23.50 8.31
CA THR A 94 24.27 -22.75 9.58
C THR A 94 24.56 -23.68 10.75
N SER A 95 25.37 -23.20 11.71
CA SER A 95 25.84 -23.97 12.86
C SER A 95 24.70 -24.38 13.82
N THR A 96 24.67 -25.65 14.20
CA THR A 96 23.79 -26.19 15.23
C THR A 96 24.23 -25.75 16.64
N HIS A 97 23.51 -24.81 17.25
CA HIS A 97 23.55 -24.61 18.70
C HIS A 97 22.40 -25.35 19.38
N SER A 98 22.71 -26.43 20.08
CA SER A 98 21.78 -27.20 20.90
C SER A 98 21.76 -26.68 22.35
N ALA A 99 20.56 -26.31 22.81
CA ALA A 99 20.24 -25.94 24.19
C ALA A 99 18.81 -26.44 24.52
N PRO A 100 18.44 -26.67 25.80
CA PRO A 100 17.66 -27.85 26.15
C PRO A 100 16.15 -27.78 25.89
N GLN A 101 15.54 -28.94 25.69
CA GLN A 101 14.10 -29.14 25.76
C GLN A 101 13.59 -28.89 27.19
N GLN A 102 12.57 -28.04 27.36
CA GLN A 102 11.22 -28.45 27.81
C GLN A 102 10.33 -27.24 28.16
N ALA A 103 9.27 -27.06 27.37
CA ALA A 103 7.94 -26.60 27.75
C ALA A 103 7.04 -26.85 26.53
N HIS A 104 5.72 -27.04 26.71
CA HIS A 104 4.80 -27.18 25.57
C HIS A 104 4.76 -25.86 24.78
N LYS A 105 5.49 -25.83 23.65
CA LYS A 105 5.43 -24.73 22.69
C LYS A 105 4.11 -24.82 21.94
N GLY A 106 3.17 -23.94 22.31
CA GLY A 106 1.89 -23.78 21.63
C GLY A 106 2.08 -23.46 20.14
N ALA A 107 1.00 -23.44 19.36
CA ALA A 107 1.04 -23.21 17.91
C ALA A 107 1.34 -21.74 17.53
N GLY A 108 2.30 -21.08 18.16
CA GLY A 108 2.58 -19.66 17.96
C GLY A 108 3.95 -19.22 18.47
N ALA A 109 4.92 -20.13 18.58
CA ALA A 109 6.28 -19.77 18.93
C ALA A 109 7.01 -19.16 17.72
N PRO A 110 7.89 -18.15 17.88
CA PRO A 110 8.55 -17.47 16.74
C PRO A 110 9.26 -18.39 15.75
N GLU A 111 9.88 -19.46 16.23
CA GLU A 111 10.57 -20.46 15.42
C GLU A 111 9.65 -21.38 14.59
N ASP A 112 8.35 -21.36 14.85
CA ASP A 112 7.35 -22.07 14.05
C ASP A 112 6.83 -21.22 12.87
N VAL A 113 7.36 -20.01 12.66
CA VAL A 113 6.80 -18.99 11.76
C VAL A 113 7.79 -18.57 10.68
N LEU A 114 7.34 -18.50 9.42
CA LEU A 114 8.02 -17.74 8.36
C LEU A 114 7.41 -16.35 8.24
N LEU A 115 8.24 -15.31 8.25
CA LEU A 115 7.86 -13.99 7.76
C LEU A 115 8.17 -13.87 6.26
N ILE A 116 7.12 -13.66 5.48
CA ILE A 116 7.16 -13.34 4.06
C ILE A 116 6.97 -11.82 3.93
N PHE A 117 7.99 -11.14 3.43
CA PHE A 117 7.97 -9.69 3.25
C PHE A 117 7.91 -9.38 1.74
N LYS A 118 6.83 -8.76 1.25
CA LYS A 118 6.72 -8.35 -0.16
C LYS A 118 7.01 -6.86 -0.33
N THR A 119 7.82 -6.54 -1.32
CA THR A 119 8.20 -5.18 -1.74
C THR A 119 8.35 -5.15 -3.27
N GLY A 120 8.73 -4.02 -3.87
CA GLY A 120 9.14 -3.94 -5.26
C GLY A 120 10.37 -3.04 -5.41
N ALA A 121 11.14 -3.17 -6.48
CA ALA A 121 12.36 -2.40 -6.70
C ALA A 121 12.14 -0.88 -6.69
N SER A 122 10.92 -0.45 -7.04
CA SER A 122 10.50 0.96 -6.99
C SER A 122 10.15 1.48 -5.59
N THR A 123 10.00 0.62 -4.58
CA THR A 123 9.64 1.04 -3.22
C THR A 123 10.68 0.65 -2.18
N ILE A 124 11.47 -0.39 -2.47
CA ILE A 124 12.34 -1.09 -1.52
C ILE A 124 13.28 -0.16 -0.75
N TRP A 125 13.99 0.75 -1.43
CA TRP A 125 14.96 1.65 -0.79
C TRP A 125 14.30 2.79 0.02
N ARG A 126 13.08 3.21 -0.32
CA ARG A 126 12.33 4.18 0.49
C ARG A 126 11.63 3.53 1.69
N ARG A 127 11.16 2.28 1.56
CA ARG A 127 10.28 1.63 2.54
C ARG A 127 10.98 0.61 3.46
N MET A 128 11.79 -0.31 2.91
CA MET A 128 12.39 -1.40 3.70
C MET A 128 13.43 -0.98 4.74
N PRO A 129 14.28 0.06 4.58
CA PRO A 129 15.34 0.35 5.55
C PRO A 129 14.85 0.59 6.98
N LEU A 130 13.66 1.15 7.17
CA LEU A 130 13.11 1.34 8.50
C LEU A 130 12.73 -0.01 9.14
N HIS A 131 12.15 -0.95 8.39
CA HIS A 131 11.81 -2.29 8.89
C HIS A 131 13.05 -3.05 9.39
N LEU A 132 14.23 -2.83 8.81
CA LEU A 132 15.50 -3.40 9.32
C LEU A 132 15.79 -3.00 10.77
N THR A 133 15.39 -1.78 11.16
CA THR A 133 15.60 -1.22 12.51
C THR A 133 14.38 -1.34 13.43
N THR A 134 13.21 -1.68 12.90
CA THR A 134 11.95 -1.85 13.65
C THR A 134 11.43 -3.29 13.57
N THR A 135 10.64 -3.64 12.55
CA THR A 135 9.91 -4.92 12.41
C THR A 135 10.80 -6.15 12.38
N LEU A 136 11.97 -6.05 11.74
CA LEU A 136 12.97 -7.12 11.59
C LEU A 136 14.09 -7.04 12.64
N SER A 137 14.02 -6.05 13.55
CA SER A 137 15.06 -5.84 14.56
C SER A 137 15.10 -6.99 15.58
N ASN A 138 16.27 -7.13 16.22
CA ASN A 138 16.47 -7.98 17.40
C ASN A 138 16.16 -9.48 17.22
N GLY A 139 16.06 -9.98 15.97
CA GLY A 139 15.90 -11.40 15.67
C GLY A 139 14.60 -12.02 16.20
N ARG A 140 13.55 -11.20 16.39
CA ARG A 140 12.27 -11.64 16.98
C ARG A 140 11.62 -12.81 16.25
N ILE A 141 11.71 -12.82 14.92
CA ILE A 141 11.32 -13.95 14.07
C ILE A 141 12.61 -14.49 13.42
N PRO A 142 13.02 -15.75 13.67
CA PRO A 142 14.28 -16.29 13.17
C PRO A 142 14.24 -16.69 11.68
N HIS A 143 13.05 -16.72 11.06
CA HIS A 143 12.85 -17.08 9.66
C HIS A 143 12.13 -15.95 8.93
N SER A 144 12.85 -15.23 8.08
CA SER A 144 12.29 -14.17 7.24
C SER A 144 12.83 -14.26 5.82
N VAL A 145 12.00 -13.95 4.83
CA VAL A 145 12.37 -13.88 3.42
C VAL A 145 11.71 -12.66 2.79
N ILE A 146 12.48 -11.91 1.99
CA ILE A 146 12.01 -10.72 1.29
C ILE A 146 11.88 -11.04 -0.20
N TYR A 147 10.74 -10.70 -0.79
CA TYR A 147 10.45 -10.91 -2.22
C TYR A 147 10.18 -9.57 -2.91
N SER A 148 10.77 -9.42 -4.09
CA SER A 148 10.74 -8.23 -4.95
C SER A 148 10.54 -8.65 -6.42
N ASP A 149 10.59 -7.68 -7.32
CA ASP A 149 10.68 -7.84 -8.78
C ASP A 149 12.10 -7.59 -9.33
N LEU A 150 13.06 -7.31 -8.44
CA LEU A 150 14.50 -7.18 -8.73
C LEU A 150 15.30 -7.75 -7.54
N PRO A 151 16.41 -8.49 -7.76
CA PRO A 151 17.27 -8.92 -6.67
C PRO A 151 18.03 -7.72 -6.09
N GLU A 152 17.95 -7.53 -4.77
CA GLU A 152 18.48 -6.34 -4.08
C GLU A 152 19.17 -6.71 -2.77
N GLN A 153 20.22 -5.97 -2.38
CA GLN A 153 21.00 -6.25 -1.17
C GLN A 153 20.85 -5.12 -0.14
N LEU A 154 19.98 -5.30 0.84
CA LEU A 154 19.57 -4.26 1.81
C LEU A 154 20.52 -4.14 3.01
N SER A 155 21.24 -5.21 3.34
CA SER A 155 22.32 -5.21 4.33
C SER A 155 23.36 -6.27 3.97
N SER A 156 24.43 -6.43 4.77
CA SER A 156 25.40 -7.52 4.59
C SER A 156 24.83 -8.93 4.78
N THR A 157 23.60 -9.06 5.30
CA THR A 157 22.95 -10.35 5.60
C THR A 157 21.51 -10.46 5.08
N ILE A 158 20.93 -9.36 4.58
CA ILE A 158 19.53 -9.29 4.16
C ILE A 158 19.46 -8.86 2.69
N SER A 159 18.87 -9.70 1.86
CA SER A 159 18.58 -9.46 0.45
C SER A 159 17.13 -9.76 0.11
N ALA A 160 16.67 -9.19 -1.00
CA ALA A 160 15.39 -9.51 -1.63
C ALA A 160 15.59 -10.45 -2.82
N ILE A 161 14.68 -11.40 -2.97
CA ILE A 161 14.62 -12.36 -4.08
C ILE A 161 13.70 -11.78 -5.17
N ASP A 162 14.16 -11.70 -6.43
CA ASP A 162 13.25 -11.53 -7.55
C ASP A 162 12.38 -12.79 -7.70
N VAL A 163 11.09 -12.65 -7.41
CA VAL A 163 10.14 -13.76 -7.44
C VAL A 163 9.50 -13.94 -8.82
N LEU A 164 9.69 -12.99 -9.73
CA LEU A 164 9.11 -12.97 -11.06
C LEU A 164 10.02 -13.56 -12.13
N THR A 165 11.31 -13.81 -11.85
CA THR A 165 12.28 -14.39 -12.82
C THR A 165 11.71 -15.59 -13.57
N ASN A 166 11.13 -16.55 -12.85
CA ASN A 166 10.54 -17.78 -13.40
C ASN A 166 9.11 -17.62 -13.95
N SER A 167 8.49 -16.45 -13.77
CA SER A 167 7.16 -16.10 -14.30
C SER A 167 7.22 -15.10 -15.45
N SER A 168 8.41 -14.57 -15.77
CA SER A 168 8.62 -13.50 -16.75
C SER A 168 8.06 -13.79 -18.15
N SER A 169 8.14 -15.05 -18.63
CA SER A 169 7.56 -15.49 -19.90
C SER A 169 6.03 -15.54 -19.89
N ILE A 170 5.42 -15.81 -18.74
CA ILE A 170 3.96 -15.80 -18.54
C ILE A 170 3.46 -14.35 -18.55
N ILE A 171 4.17 -13.45 -17.86
CA ILE A 171 3.89 -12.01 -17.88
C ILE A 171 4.02 -11.48 -19.32
N GLN A 172 5.10 -11.83 -20.04
CA GLN A 172 5.28 -11.46 -21.46
C GLN A 172 4.10 -11.87 -22.35
N LYS A 173 3.54 -13.05 -22.10
CA LYS A 173 2.45 -13.63 -22.90
C LYS A 173 1.10 -12.94 -22.65
N PHE A 174 0.80 -12.56 -21.41
CA PHE A 174 -0.54 -12.11 -21.00
C PHE A 174 -0.64 -10.63 -20.62
N ASP A 175 0.47 -9.97 -20.28
CA ASP A 175 0.54 -8.55 -19.92
C ASP A 175 1.86 -7.92 -20.42
N PRO A 176 1.94 -7.56 -21.72
CA PRO A 176 3.13 -6.96 -22.31
C PRO A 176 3.56 -5.64 -21.65
N SER A 177 2.62 -4.90 -21.03
CA SER A 177 2.89 -3.65 -20.32
C SER A 177 3.60 -3.91 -18.99
N ALA A 178 3.12 -4.88 -18.20
CA ALA A 178 3.83 -5.35 -17.02
C ALA A 178 5.21 -5.93 -17.41
N TYR A 179 5.29 -6.75 -18.47
CA TYR A 179 6.56 -7.29 -18.93
C TYR A 179 7.58 -6.21 -19.34
N ALA A 180 7.14 -5.15 -20.03
CA ALA A 180 7.98 -4.01 -20.36
C ALA A 180 8.51 -3.29 -19.10
N ALA A 181 7.67 -3.15 -18.06
CA ALA A 181 8.11 -2.59 -16.77
C ALA A 181 9.17 -3.48 -16.08
N TYR A 182 9.00 -4.82 -16.11
CA TYR A 182 9.98 -5.77 -15.59
C TYR A 182 11.30 -5.73 -16.39
N GLN A 183 11.24 -5.77 -17.72
CA GLN A 183 12.43 -5.64 -18.57
C GLN A 183 13.18 -4.33 -18.34
N ASP A 184 12.45 -3.24 -18.14
CA ASP A 184 13.04 -1.95 -17.81
C ASP A 184 13.75 -1.99 -16.45
N GLN A 185 13.16 -2.60 -15.40
CA GLN A 185 13.83 -2.80 -14.10
C GLN A 185 15.13 -3.60 -14.20
N GLN A 186 15.16 -4.63 -15.06
CA GLN A 186 16.31 -5.52 -15.25
C GLN A 186 17.39 -4.91 -16.18
N SER A 187 17.16 -3.74 -16.76
CA SER A 187 18.07 -3.17 -17.76
C SER A 187 19.36 -2.60 -17.14
N PRO A 188 20.55 -3.00 -17.62
CA PRO A 188 21.84 -2.56 -17.08
C PRO A 188 22.13 -1.07 -17.33
N SER A 189 21.30 -0.38 -18.11
CA SER A 189 21.39 1.08 -18.31
C SER A 189 20.92 1.90 -17.11
N HIS A 190 20.30 1.26 -16.10
CA HIS A 190 19.77 1.94 -14.90
C HIS A 190 20.76 2.07 -13.74
N LEU A 191 22.06 2.11 -14.05
CA LEU A 191 23.11 2.39 -13.09
C LEU A 191 22.87 3.75 -12.41
N ASN A 192 22.56 3.73 -11.11
CA ASN A 192 22.20 4.87 -10.26
C ASN A 192 20.82 5.49 -10.53
N THR A 193 19.92 4.84 -11.27
CA THR A 193 18.52 5.27 -11.40
C THR A 193 17.71 4.78 -10.19
N TYR A 194 17.73 5.51 -9.08
CA TYR A 194 16.89 5.21 -7.91
C TYR A 194 15.42 5.47 -8.24
N ARG A 195 14.61 4.41 -8.31
CA ARG A 195 13.21 4.45 -8.77
C ARG A 195 12.18 4.64 -7.65
N GLU A 196 12.53 5.40 -6.62
CA GLU A 196 11.77 5.47 -5.36
C GLU A 196 10.36 6.11 -5.53
N HIS A 197 9.40 5.29 -5.93
CA HIS A 197 8.01 5.62 -6.21
C HIS A 197 7.08 5.04 -5.14
N ALA A 198 7.41 5.23 -3.86
CA ALA A 198 6.65 4.71 -2.72
C ALA A 198 5.35 5.51 -2.45
N ARG A 199 4.48 5.65 -3.46
CA ARG A 199 3.18 6.31 -3.31
C ARG A 199 2.31 5.55 -2.31
N LEU A 200 1.84 6.27 -1.30
CA LEU A 200 0.94 5.86 -0.23
C LEU A 200 -0.22 6.86 -0.19
N PRO A 201 -1.34 6.55 0.50
CA PRO A 201 -2.41 7.51 0.73
C PRO A 201 -1.88 8.86 1.24
N GLY A 202 -1.92 9.88 0.40
CA GLY A 202 -1.39 11.25 0.65
C GLY A 202 -0.17 11.64 -0.21
N ASP A 203 0.37 10.68 -0.98
CA ASP A 203 1.40 10.89 -2.00
C ASP A 203 0.79 10.85 -3.42
N GLU A 204 -0.50 10.54 -3.58
CA GLU A 204 -1.14 10.45 -4.89
C GLU A 204 -1.38 11.84 -5.53
N PRO A 205 -1.09 12.02 -6.83
CA PRO A 205 -1.62 13.15 -7.58
C PRO A 205 -3.14 13.01 -7.77
N PRO A 206 -3.89 14.14 -7.96
CA PRO A 206 -5.36 14.13 -8.01
C PRO A 206 -6.01 13.26 -9.11
N ASP A 207 -5.23 12.85 -10.12
CA ASP A 207 -5.65 12.03 -11.26
C ASP A 207 -5.27 10.54 -11.14
N ALA A 208 -4.68 10.13 -10.02
CA ALA A 208 -4.21 8.76 -9.83
C ALA A 208 -5.37 7.74 -9.76
N THR A 209 -5.41 6.85 -10.75
CA THR A 209 -6.26 5.65 -10.71
C THR A 209 -5.49 4.46 -10.13
N ALA A 210 -6.13 3.72 -9.21
CA ALA A 210 -5.59 2.50 -8.63
C ALA A 210 -5.32 1.44 -9.73
N GLY A 211 -4.25 0.65 -9.57
CA GLY A 211 -3.85 -0.37 -10.54
C GLY A 211 -3.08 0.12 -11.77
N ASN A 212 -3.20 1.41 -12.14
CA ASN A 212 -2.55 1.97 -13.33
C ASN A 212 -1.13 2.53 -13.11
N GLN A 213 -0.57 2.40 -11.89
CA GLN A 213 0.79 2.85 -11.59
C GLN A 213 1.82 1.75 -11.90
N PRO A 214 2.99 2.05 -12.51
CA PRO A 214 3.94 1.04 -12.98
C PRO A 214 4.36 -0.02 -11.94
N GLY A 215 4.50 0.36 -10.66
CA GLY A 215 4.83 -0.59 -9.59
C GLY A 215 3.72 -1.62 -9.30
N TRP A 216 2.46 -1.27 -9.53
CA TRP A 216 1.31 -2.17 -9.26
C TRP A 216 1.13 -3.21 -10.37
N LEU A 217 1.62 -2.93 -11.59
CA LEU A 217 1.54 -3.84 -12.73
C LEU A 217 2.23 -5.20 -12.47
N LEU A 218 3.33 -5.18 -11.72
CA LEU A 218 4.12 -6.37 -11.37
C LEU A 218 3.68 -7.03 -10.08
N ASP A 219 3.23 -6.22 -9.11
CA ASP A 219 2.82 -6.70 -7.79
C ASP A 219 1.74 -7.77 -7.83
N LYS A 220 0.78 -7.65 -8.76
CA LYS A 220 -0.30 -8.63 -8.92
C LYS A 220 0.21 -10.05 -9.25
N TYR A 221 1.39 -10.18 -9.84
CA TYR A 221 2.00 -11.47 -10.21
C TYR A 221 2.83 -12.12 -9.10
N LYS A 222 3.17 -11.42 -8.03
CA LYS A 222 4.13 -11.91 -7.01
C LYS A 222 3.55 -13.03 -6.13
N PHE A 223 2.26 -12.97 -5.80
CA PHE A 223 1.64 -13.82 -4.75
C PHE A 223 1.84 -15.34 -4.95
N LEU A 224 1.52 -15.88 -6.12
CA LEU A 224 1.59 -17.33 -6.37
C LEU A 224 3.03 -17.89 -6.40
N PRO A 225 3.99 -17.35 -7.20
CA PRO A 225 5.36 -17.85 -7.20
C PRO A 225 6.06 -17.64 -5.84
N MET A 226 5.70 -16.60 -5.09
CA MET A 226 6.18 -16.33 -3.73
C MET A 226 5.74 -17.41 -2.73
N LEU A 227 4.46 -17.76 -2.70
CA LEU A 227 3.96 -18.80 -1.79
C LEU A 227 4.48 -20.19 -2.18
N ALA A 228 4.60 -20.49 -3.48
CA ALA A 228 5.26 -21.71 -3.96
C ALA A 228 6.75 -21.77 -3.59
N HIS A 229 7.48 -20.65 -3.65
CA HIS A 229 8.87 -20.58 -3.21
C HIS A 229 8.99 -20.73 -1.69
N ALA A 230 8.11 -20.08 -0.93
CA ALA A 230 8.07 -20.19 0.53
C ALA A 230 7.82 -21.63 1.01
N GLN A 231 6.82 -22.30 0.42
CA GLN A 231 6.53 -23.69 0.74
C GLN A 231 7.69 -24.64 0.39
N ARG A 232 8.36 -24.44 -0.75
CA ARG A 232 9.49 -25.27 -1.16
C ARG A 232 10.68 -25.21 -0.20
N ASN A 233 10.98 -24.01 0.32
CA ASN A 233 12.20 -23.77 1.11
C ASN A 233 11.97 -23.91 2.63
N TRP A 234 10.75 -23.69 3.12
CA TRP A 234 10.40 -23.80 4.54
C TRP A 234 9.15 -24.67 4.79
N PRO A 235 9.04 -25.90 4.25
CA PRO A 235 7.79 -26.69 4.25
C PRO A 235 7.26 -27.12 5.62
N ASN A 236 8.07 -27.00 6.67
CA ASN A 236 7.80 -27.57 8.00
C ASN A 236 7.37 -26.52 9.06
N LEU A 237 7.30 -25.23 8.71
CA LEU A 237 6.85 -24.19 9.65
C LEU A 237 5.33 -24.26 9.83
N LYS A 238 4.79 -23.91 11.01
CA LYS A 238 3.35 -23.98 11.31
C LYS A 238 2.59 -22.87 10.60
N TRP A 239 3.20 -21.70 10.49
CA TRP A 239 2.56 -20.49 9.98
C TRP A 239 3.46 -19.71 9.03
N TYR A 240 2.84 -19.10 8.03
CA TYR A 240 3.48 -18.24 7.05
C TYR A 240 2.76 -16.91 7.10
N ILE A 241 3.42 -15.88 7.62
CA ILE A 241 2.86 -14.54 7.83
C ILE A 241 3.39 -13.65 6.71
N TYR A 242 2.50 -13.13 5.89
CA TYR A 242 2.78 -12.19 4.82
C TYR A 242 2.50 -10.76 5.27
N ILE A 243 3.39 -9.82 4.94
CA ILE A 243 3.19 -8.37 5.07
C ILE A 243 3.86 -7.61 3.89
N GLU A 244 3.47 -6.34 3.70
CA GLU A 244 4.03 -5.45 2.69
C GLU A 244 4.93 -4.36 3.32
N ASP A 245 5.67 -3.63 2.50
CA ASP A 245 6.65 -2.61 2.92
C ASP A 245 6.06 -1.28 3.43
N ASP A 246 4.75 -1.22 3.51
CA ASP A 246 3.94 -0.21 4.18
C ASP A 246 3.01 -0.81 5.26
N THR A 247 3.35 -2.01 5.76
CA THR A 247 2.64 -2.72 6.83
C THR A 247 3.46 -2.81 8.11
N PHE A 248 2.90 -2.43 9.25
CA PHE A 248 3.47 -2.75 10.58
C PHE A 248 2.70 -3.89 11.23
N ILE A 249 3.40 -4.74 11.98
CA ILE A 249 2.86 -5.93 12.65
C ILE A 249 3.25 -5.96 14.13
N PHE A 250 2.26 -6.19 14.99
CA PHE A 250 2.43 -6.39 16.43
C PHE A 250 2.70 -7.86 16.72
N TRP A 251 3.99 -8.24 16.76
CA TRP A 251 4.42 -9.64 16.83
C TRP A 251 3.79 -10.44 17.96
N ASP A 252 3.80 -9.92 19.18
CA ASP A 252 3.26 -10.64 20.35
C ASP A 252 1.76 -10.91 20.21
N ASN A 253 1.01 -9.96 19.65
CA ASN A 253 -0.42 -10.08 19.46
C ASN A 253 -0.75 -11.19 18.45
N VAL A 254 -0.06 -11.19 17.31
CA VAL A 254 -0.27 -12.20 16.26
C VAL A 254 0.17 -13.58 16.73
N LEU A 255 1.36 -13.69 17.35
CA LEU A 255 1.86 -14.97 17.87
C LEU A 255 0.94 -15.54 18.98
N SER A 256 0.42 -14.68 19.87
CA SER A 256 -0.56 -15.08 20.87
C SER A 256 -1.85 -15.60 20.24
N TYR A 257 -2.37 -14.94 19.20
CA TYR A 257 -3.55 -15.39 18.47
C TYR A 257 -3.31 -16.73 17.76
N LEU A 258 -2.20 -16.86 17.03
CA LEU A 258 -1.90 -18.11 16.32
C LEU A 258 -1.73 -19.30 17.28
N SER A 259 -1.27 -19.05 18.52
CA SER A 259 -1.15 -20.09 19.55
C SER A 259 -2.48 -20.74 19.96
N THR A 260 -3.63 -20.15 19.61
CA THR A 260 -4.98 -20.69 19.87
C THR A 260 -5.57 -21.46 18.67
N LEU A 261 -4.86 -21.48 17.53
CA LEU A 261 -5.32 -22.09 16.28
C LEU A 261 -4.53 -23.36 15.94
N GLU A 262 -5.20 -24.31 15.30
CA GLU A 262 -4.56 -25.52 14.77
C GLU A 262 -3.99 -25.28 13.36
N PRO A 263 -2.67 -25.45 13.15
CA PRO A 263 -2.00 -25.18 11.86
C PRO A 263 -2.06 -26.35 10.88
N ASP A 264 -2.46 -27.54 11.35
CA ASP A 264 -2.36 -28.82 10.61
C ASP A 264 -3.74 -29.44 10.29
N ASP A 265 -4.79 -29.10 11.04
CA ASP A 265 -6.12 -29.73 10.95
C ASP A 265 -6.83 -29.50 9.60
N GLU A 266 -6.95 -28.23 9.18
CA GLU A 266 -7.60 -27.87 7.92
C GLU A 266 -6.90 -26.70 7.21
N PRO A 267 -6.80 -26.71 5.87
CA PRO A 267 -6.31 -25.59 5.08
C PRO A 267 -7.05 -24.29 5.40
N SER A 268 -6.35 -23.34 6.04
CA SER A 268 -6.94 -22.07 6.46
C SER A 268 -5.98 -20.89 6.27
N TYR A 269 -6.55 -19.72 5.94
CA TYR A 269 -5.85 -18.45 5.95
C TYR A 269 -6.70 -17.35 6.57
N TYR A 270 -5.99 -16.35 7.12
CA TYR A 270 -6.58 -15.26 7.90
C TYR A 270 -6.04 -13.91 7.41
N GLY A 271 -6.84 -12.86 7.55
CA GLY A 271 -6.49 -11.50 7.14
C GLY A 271 -7.70 -10.56 7.18
N ALA A 272 -7.54 -9.32 6.73
CA ALA A 272 -8.64 -8.36 6.68
C ALA A 272 -9.63 -8.73 5.57
N TYR A 273 -10.84 -9.13 5.97
CA TYR A 273 -11.89 -9.58 5.05
C TYR A 273 -12.29 -8.48 4.06
N SER A 274 -12.40 -8.86 2.78
CA SER A 274 -12.79 -7.98 1.67
C SER A 274 -13.58 -8.75 0.60
N GLY A 275 -14.25 -8.01 -0.28
CA GLY A 275 -15.13 -8.55 -1.32
C GLY A 275 -16.53 -8.93 -0.83
N GLU A 276 -17.37 -9.32 -1.78
CA GLU A 276 -18.80 -9.57 -1.57
C GLU A 276 -19.24 -10.93 -2.16
N GLY A 277 -20.29 -11.51 -1.59
CA GLY A 277 -20.85 -12.79 -2.04
C GLY A 277 -19.80 -13.90 -2.08
N ASN A 278 -19.64 -14.54 -3.25
CA ASN A 278 -18.68 -15.63 -3.45
C ASN A 278 -17.26 -15.14 -3.83
N ASN A 279 -17.03 -13.82 -3.92
CA ASN A 279 -15.76 -13.24 -4.36
C ASN A 279 -14.93 -12.68 -3.18
N THR A 280 -15.02 -13.34 -2.01
CA THR A 280 -14.44 -12.86 -0.76
C THR A 280 -13.00 -13.33 -0.58
N PHE A 281 -12.16 -12.44 -0.06
CA PHE A 281 -10.70 -12.60 0.04
C PHE A 281 -10.17 -11.82 1.25
N ALA A 282 -8.88 -11.99 1.57
CA ALA A 282 -8.20 -11.10 2.50
C ALA A 282 -7.41 -10.05 1.71
N GLN A 283 -7.56 -8.77 2.05
CA GLN A 283 -6.81 -7.69 1.41
C GLN A 283 -5.30 -7.86 1.67
N GLY A 284 -4.48 -7.79 0.63
CA GLY A 284 -3.05 -8.11 0.67
C GLY A 284 -2.28 -7.29 1.71
N GLY A 285 -2.34 -5.97 1.55
CA GLY A 285 -1.59 -5.01 2.37
C GLY A 285 -1.84 -5.07 3.88
N SER A 286 -3.04 -5.49 4.30
CA SER A 286 -3.38 -5.73 5.72
C SER A 286 -2.51 -6.80 6.38
N GLY A 287 -1.78 -7.59 5.60
CA GLY A 287 -1.11 -8.79 6.05
C GLY A 287 -2.04 -10.00 6.05
N LEU A 288 -1.44 -11.16 5.76
CA LEU A 288 -2.13 -12.45 5.72
C LEU A 288 -1.39 -13.46 6.59
N VAL A 289 -2.10 -14.47 7.09
CA VAL A 289 -1.50 -15.66 7.71
C VAL A 289 -2.01 -16.91 7.02
N PHE A 290 -1.10 -17.79 6.60
CA PHE A 290 -1.41 -19.10 6.02
C PHE A 290 -0.95 -20.21 6.99
N SER A 291 -1.82 -21.20 7.19
CA SER A 291 -1.51 -22.44 7.92
C SER A 291 -0.58 -23.36 7.13
N ARG A 292 0.16 -24.24 7.82
CA ARG A 292 0.96 -25.29 7.17
C ARG A 292 0.10 -26.22 6.32
N SER A 293 -1.07 -26.62 6.81
CA SER A 293 -2.04 -27.43 6.07
C SER A 293 -2.39 -26.81 4.72
N LEU A 294 -2.62 -25.49 4.66
CA LEU A 294 -2.87 -24.77 3.40
C LEU A 294 -1.64 -24.77 2.50
N MET A 295 -0.49 -24.40 3.02
CA MET A 295 0.73 -24.30 2.20
C MET A 295 1.15 -25.68 1.65
N SER A 296 0.97 -26.73 2.43
CA SER A 296 1.16 -28.11 1.98
C SER A 296 0.10 -28.54 0.95
N ALA A 297 -1.19 -28.26 1.19
CA ALA A 297 -2.28 -28.69 0.31
C ALA A 297 -2.28 -27.97 -1.05
N VAL A 298 -2.01 -26.67 -1.08
CA VAL A 298 -2.11 -25.82 -2.28
C VAL A 298 -0.76 -25.64 -2.97
N PHE A 299 0.34 -25.45 -2.23
CA PHE A 299 1.62 -25.01 -2.81
C PHE A 299 2.71 -26.10 -2.83
N SER A 300 2.34 -27.39 -2.78
CA SER A 300 3.27 -28.53 -2.87
C SER A 300 2.90 -29.54 -3.95
N GLY A 301 3.92 -30.19 -4.53
CA GLY A 301 3.75 -31.28 -5.50
C GLY A 301 2.93 -30.88 -6.73
N ASP A 302 2.11 -31.80 -7.21
CA ASP A 302 1.24 -31.61 -8.38
C ASP A 302 0.07 -30.62 -8.12
N ASN A 303 -0.14 -30.20 -6.87
CA ASN A 303 -1.19 -29.25 -6.51
C ASN A 303 -0.79 -27.79 -6.74
N ILE A 304 0.49 -27.47 -6.97
CA ILE A 304 0.97 -26.08 -7.15
C ILE A 304 0.12 -25.36 -8.22
N PRO A 305 -0.40 -24.15 -7.94
CA PRO A 305 -1.28 -23.46 -8.88
C PRO A 305 -0.62 -23.24 -10.24
N ASP A 306 -1.31 -23.65 -11.31
CA ASP A 306 -0.87 -23.45 -12.69
C ASP A 306 -0.70 -21.95 -12.98
N LEU A 307 0.55 -21.51 -13.02
CA LEU A 307 0.92 -20.12 -13.27
C LEU A 307 0.53 -19.66 -14.68
N GLU A 308 0.40 -20.55 -15.67
CA GLU A 308 -0.04 -20.16 -17.01
C GLU A 308 -1.55 -19.89 -17.02
N LYS A 309 -2.37 -20.79 -16.44
CA LYS A 309 -3.81 -20.56 -16.23
C LYS A 309 -4.06 -19.28 -15.43
N TYR A 310 -3.50 -19.19 -14.22
CA TYR A 310 -3.77 -18.08 -13.32
C TYR A 310 -3.07 -16.78 -13.74
N GLY A 311 -1.99 -16.85 -14.52
CA GLY A 311 -1.32 -15.68 -15.09
C GLY A 311 -2.19 -14.91 -16.10
N ASN A 312 -2.99 -15.63 -16.90
CA ASN A 312 -3.97 -15.04 -17.81
C ASN A 312 -5.16 -14.40 -17.08
N GLU A 313 -5.64 -15.03 -16.00
CA GLU A 313 -6.67 -14.42 -15.15
C GLU A 313 -6.11 -13.19 -14.41
N THR A 314 -4.84 -13.24 -13.98
CA THR A 314 -4.15 -12.16 -13.28
C THR A 314 -3.89 -10.94 -14.17
N SER A 315 -3.66 -11.11 -15.49
CA SER A 315 -3.53 -9.94 -16.37
C SER A 315 -4.82 -9.11 -16.43
N GLN A 316 -5.97 -9.76 -16.29
CA GLN A 316 -7.32 -9.17 -16.33
C GLN A 316 -7.81 -8.65 -14.97
N SER A 317 -7.10 -8.95 -13.87
CA SER A 317 -7.38 -8.43 -12.53
C SER A 317 -6.64 -7.11 -12.27
N CYS A 318 -7.23 -6.23 -11.46
CA CYS A 318 -6.53 -5.07 -10.90
C CYS A 318 -5.43 -5.47 -9.91
N CYS A 319 -5.61 -6.60 -9.23
CA CYS A 319 -5.09 -6.79 -7.89
C CYS A 319 -4.74 -8.27 -7.65
N GLY A 320 -3.56 -8.53 -7.07
CA GLY A 320 -3.04 -9.89 -6.86
C GLY A 320 -3.63 -10.63 -5.65
N ASP A 321 -4.15 -9.90 -4.66
CA ASP A 321 -4.84 -10.43 -3.49
C ASP A 321 -6.25 -10.96 -3.83
N ILE A 322 -6.98 -10.27 -4.71
CA ILE A 322 -8.21 -10.79 -5.34
C ILE A 322 -7.92 -12.11 -6.06
N MET A 323 -6.80 -12.18 -6.79
CA MET A 323 -6.39 -13.39 -7.50
C MET A 323 -5.97 -14.52 -6.57
N LEU A 324 -5.19 -14.23 -5.52
CA LEU A 324 -4.87 -15.21 -4.48
C LEU A 324 -6.14 -15.74 -3.82
N GLY A 325 -7.07 -14.85 -3.46
CA GLY A 325 -8.38 -15.23 -2.93
C GLY A 325 -9.16 -16.14 -3.88
N LYS A 326 -9.18 -15.85 -5.19
CA LYS A 326 -9.78 -16.74 -6.19
C LYS A 326 -9.09 -18.10 -6.22
N VAL A 327 -7.76 -18.14 -6.31
CA VAL A 327 -6.99 -19.41 -6.34
C VAL A 327 -7.29 -20.24 -5.10
N LEU A 328 -7.29 -19.65 -3.90
CA LEU A 328 -7.60 -20.37 -2.68
C LEU A 328 -9.05 -20.90 -2.67
N ARG A 329 -10.03 -20.13 -3.15
CA ARG A 329 -11.42 -20.59 -3.32
C ARG A 329 -11.57 -21.72 -4.35
N ASP A 330 -10.80 -21.69 -5.45
CA ASP A 330 -10.76 -22.77 -6.44
C ASP A 330 -10.25 -24.11 -5.82
N TYR A 331 -9.54 -24.05 -4.67
CA TYR A 331 -9.10 -25.19 -3.85
C TYR A 331 -9.99 -25.42 -2.62
N GLY A 332 -11.15 -24.75 -2.53
CA GLY A 332 -12.10 -24.90 -1.40
C GLY A 332 -11.71 -24.14 -0.13
N VAL A 333 -10.72 -23.26 -0.17
CA VAL A 333 -10.20 -22.51 0.98
C VAL A 333 -10.73 -21.07 0.97
N TYR A 334 -11.50 -20.72 2.00
CA TYR A 334 -12.14 -19.40 2.14
C TYR A 334 -11.45 -18.54 3.20
N VAL A 335 -11.36 -17.23 2.94
CA VAL A 335 -10.81 -16.25 3.90
C VAL A 335 -11.50 -16.38 5.25
N ASN A 336 -10.73 -16.44 6.35
CA ASN A 336 -11.25 -16.53 7.71
C ASN A 336 -12.33 -17.63 7.87
N ARG A 337 -12.18 -18.76 7.15
CA ARG A 337 -13.13 -19.88 7.10
C ARG A 337 -14.56 -19.48 6.67
N GLY A 338 -14.70 -18.44 5.84
CA GLY A 338 -15.99 -17.91 5.37
C GLY A 338 -16.67 -16.90 6.31
N THR A 339 -15.93 -16.34 7.27
CA THR A 339 -16.41 -15.32 8.22
C THR A 339 -15.67 -13.99 8.04
N TYR A 340 -16.09 -12.92 8.73
CA TYR A 340 -15.33 -11.67 8.76
C TYR A 340 -13.96 -11.77 9.45
N GLY A 341 -13.70 -12.84 10.20
CA GLY A 341 -12.49 -13.02 11.00
C GLY A 341 -12.43 -12.08 12.20
N THR A 342 -11.21 -11.80 12.66
CA THR A 342 -10.92 -10.99 13.84
C THR A 342 -11.22 -9.50 13.64
N GLY A 343 -10.97 -8.95 12.45
CA GLY A 343 -10.98 -7.49 12.23
C GLY A 343 -9.78 -6.76 12.85
N SER A 344 -8.90 -7.50 13.55
CA SER A 344 -7.61 -7.06 14.08
C SER A 344 -6.54 -6.79 13.01
N PHE A 345 -6.67 -7.35 11.80
CA PHE A 345 -5.88 -6.98 10.63
C PHE A 345 -6.45 -5.70 10.00
N ARG A 346 -5.67 -4.62 9.83
CA ARG A 346 -6.20 -3.32 9.39
C ARG A 346 -5.76 -2.92 7.97
N PRO A 347 -6.71 -2.70 7.04
CA PRO A 347 -6.42 -2.27 5.66
C PRO A 347 -6.07 -0.79 5.51
N GLU A 348 -6.07 -0.05 6.62
CA GLU A 348 -5.98 1.40 6.70
C GLU A 348 -4.97 1.81 7.78
N PRO A 349 -4.32 2.98 7.66
CA PRO A 349 -3.41 3.47 8.69
C PRO A 349 -4.20 3.89 9.95
N PRO A 350 -3.55 4.09 11.11
CA PRO A 350 -4.22 4.47 12.36
C PRO A 350 -5.13 5.70 12.21
N TRP A 351 -4.71 6.71 11.44
CA TRP A 351 -5.50 7.95 11.28
C TRP A 351 -6.80 7.77 10.48
N LYS A 352 -6.90 6.75 9.62
CA LYS A 352 -8.10 6.43 8.82
C LYS A 352 -8.89 5.24 9.35
N THR A 353 -8.28 4.42 10.21
CA THR A 353 -8.97 3.36 10.96
C THR A 353 -10.07 3.97 11.83
N GLY A 354 -11.26 3.35 11.76
CA GLY A 354 -12.36 3.62 12.68
C GLY A 354 -12.14 2.93 14.02
N PHE A 355 -12.29 3.68 15.12
CA PHE A 355 -12.29 3.18 16.49
C PHE A 355 -13.72 3.21 17.06
N ASP A 356 -14.15 2.10 17.65
CA ASP A 356 -15.48 1.90 18.22
C ASP A 356 -15.42 1.00 19.47
N ASP A 357 -16.55 0.85 20.19
CA ASP A 357 -16.59 0.00 21.39
C ASP A 357 -16.28 -1.47 21.08
N TRP A 358 -16.72 -1.97 19.92
CA TRP A 358 -16.51 -3.36 19.52
C TRP A 358 -15.02 -3.71 19.51
N SER A 359 -14.21 -2.95 18.76
CA SER A 359 -12.76 -3.14 18.64
C SER A 359 -11.95 -2.59 19.83
N TRP A 360 -12.51 -1.67 20.63
CA TRP A 360 -11.76 -0.87 21.63
C TRP A 360 -10.75 -1.63 22.48
N CYS A 361 -11.17 -2.78 23.01
CA CYS A 361 -10.39 -3.63 23.91
C CYS A 361 -9.85 -4.90 23.26
N ALA A 362 -10.03 -5.09 21.95
CA ALA A 362 -9.41 -6.16 21.19
C ALA A 362 -7.92 -5.85 20.93
N PRO A 363 -7.03 -6.86 20.84
CA PRO A 363 -5.71 -6.71 20.25
C PRO A 363 -5.78 -6.09 18.84
N VAL A 364 -4.69 -5.49 18.37
CA VAL A 364 -4.56 -5.11 16.96
C VAL A 364 -3.35 -5.82 16.36
N PHE A 365 -3.49 -6.42 15.19
CA PHE A 365 -2.44 -7.25 14.59
C PHE A 365 -1.55 -6.46 13.66
N THR A 366 -2.15 -5.65 12.79
CA THR A 366 -1.44 -4.89 11.76
C THR A 366 -2.05 -3.53 11.50
N PHE A 367 -1.29 -2.64 10.88
CA PHE A 367 -1.82 -1.52 10.10
C PHE A 367 -1.10 -1.45 8.75
N HIS A 368 -1.84 -1.12 7.70
CA HIS A 368 -1.36 -0.97 6.32
C HIS A 368 -1.33 0.50 5.88
N HIS A 369 -0.82 0.77 4.67
CA HIS A 369 -0.70 2.11 4.08
C HIS A 369 0.09 3.09 4.97
N LEU A 370 1.10 2.59 5.67
CA LEU A 370 1.90 3.35 6.61
C LEU A 370 3.06 4.06 5.95
N HIS A 371 3.23 5.35 6.26
CA HIS A 371 4.50 6.02 6.03
C HIS A 371 5.53 5.61 7.08
N GLN A 372 6.80 5.85 6.79
CA GLN A 372 7.95 5.54 7.65
C GLN A 372 7.78 6.15 9.05
N ARG A 373 7.21 7.36 9.15
CA ARG A 373 6.91 8.00 10.43
C ARG A 373 5.94 7.16 11.28
N ASP A 374 4.91 6.60 10.65
CA ASP A 374 3.86 5.86 11.35
C ASP A 374 4.38 4.48 11.83
N ILE A 375 5.20 3.80 11.01
CA ILE A 375 5.94 2.58 11.40
C ILE A 375 6.80 2.83 12.65
N LEU A 376 7.54 3.95 12.70
CA LEU A 376 8.36 4.30 13.86
C LEU A 376 7.48 4.59 15.09
N GLN A 377 6.37 5.31 14.94
CA GLN A 377 5.44 5.60 16.03
C GLN A 377 4.79 4.33 16.60
N LEU A 378 4.37 3.39 15.74
CA LEU A 378 3.79 2.10 16.15
C LEU A 378 4.84 1.18 16.81
N SER A 379 6.07 1.18 16.31
CA SER A 379 7.20 0.45 16.92
C SER A 379 7.53 0.99 18.31
N GLU A 380 7.54 2.30 18.50
CA GLU A 380 7.76 2.91 19.82
C GLU A 380 6.59 2.68 20.77
N LEU A 381 5.34 2.68 20.27
CA LEU A 381 4.16 2.32 21.05
C LEU A 381 4.26 0.88 21.57
N GLU A 382 4.59 -0.09 20.71
CA GLU A 382 4.77 -1.49 21.13
C GLU A 382 5.90 -1.61 22.17
N ARG A 383 7.04 -0.94 21.93
CA ARG A 383 8.18 -0.95 22.85
C ARG A 383 7.82 -0.37 24.22
N LYS A 384 7.13 0.77 24.27
CA LYS A 384 6.63 1.39 25.52
C LYS A 384 5.64 0.46 26.22
N ARG A 385 4.68 -0.10 25.50
CA ARG A 385 3.65 -1.00 26.04
C ARG A 385 4.28 -2.23 26.70
N ARG A 386 5.16 -2.94 25.98
CA ARG A 386 5.87 -4.13 26.46
C ARG A 386 6.75 -3.84 27.68
N ALA A 387 7.37 -2.66 27.74
CA ALA A 387 8.18 -2.24 28.89
C ALA A 387 7.36 -1.94 30.15
N LEU A 388 6.09 -1.54 30.00
CA LEU A 388 5.17 -1.26 31.10
C LEU A 388 4.42 -2.51 31.57
N ASP A 389 4.02 -3.37 30.63
CA ASP A 389 3.41 -4.69 30.90
C ASP A 389 3.69 -5.59 29.69
N ALA A 390 4.52 -6.61 29.88
CA ALA A 390 4.90 -7.56 28.83
C ALA A 390 3.87 -8.68 28.60
N GLY A 391 2.88 -8.83 29.49
CA GLY A 391 1.82 -9.84 29.36
C GLY A 391 0.55 -9.31 28.69
N ARG A 392 0.39 -7.98 28.57
CA ARG A 392 -0.79 -7.35 27.97
C ARG A 392 -0.52 -6.98 26.50
N PRO A 393 -1.31 -7.48 25.53
CA PRO A 393 -1.17 -7.13 24.12
C PRO A 393 -1.42 -5.64 23.86
N VAL A 394 -0.93 -5.14 22.72
CA VAL A 394 -1.31 -3.81 22.22
C VAL A 394 -2.75 -3.88 21.70
N ILE A 395 -3.63 -3.03 22.22
CA ILE A 395 -5.06 -2.99 21.84
C ILE A 395 -5.41 -1.70 21.07
N PHE A 396 -6.55 -1.68 20.38
CA PHE A 396 -7.01 -0.49 19.64
C PHE A 396 -7.03 0.78 20.50
N ARG A 397 -7.50 0.70 21.74
CA ARG A 397 -7.44 1.80 22.72
C ARG A 397 -6.03 2.37 22.92
N ASP A 398 -5.00 1.53 22.99
CA ASP A 398 -3.63 2.02 23.20
C ASP A 398 -3.15 2.84 22.00
N VAL A 399 -3.47 2.39 20.77
CA VAL A 399 -3.20 3.11 19.52
C VAL A 399 -3.97 4.42 19.45
N TYR A 400 -5.25 4.42 19.81
CA TYR A 400 -6.07 5.63 19.87
C TYR A 400 -5.47 6.67 20.83
N MET A 401 -5.10 6.25 22.04
CA MET A 401 -4.63 7.19 23.08
C MET A 401 -3.28 7.82 22.72
N GLU A 402 -2.38 7.11 22.01
CA GLU A 402 -1.08 7.64 21.60
C GLU A 402 -1.15 8.43 20.28
N LEU A 403 -1.92 7.96 19.29
CA LEU A 403 -1.85 8.48 17.90
C LEU A 403 -3.06 9.31 17.46
N ILE A 404 -4.20 9.25 18.17
CA ILE A 404 -5.47 9.86 17.75
C ILE A 404 -5.94 10.93 18.74
N ALA A 405 -6.09 10.55 20.01
CA ALA A 405 -6.59 11.42 21.08
C ALA A 405 -5.83 12.77 21.20
N PRO A 406 -4.49 12.85 21.04
CA PRO A 406 -3.76 14.13 21.13
C PRO A 406 -4.15 15.16 20.07
N TYR A 407 -4.74 14.72 18.95
CA TYR A 407 -5.15 15.59 17.84
C TYR A 407 -6.64 15.98 17.90
N LEU A 408 -7.49 15.18 18.55
CA LEU A 408 -8.93 15.41 18.71
C LEU A 408 -9.28 16.42 19.83
N THR A 409 -8.53 17.51 19.92
CA THR A 409 -8.72 18.58 20.93
C THR A 409 -9.79 19.61 20.55
N LYS A 410 -10.35 19.53 19.33
CA LYS A 410 -11.37 20.45 18.80
C LYS A 410 -12.57 19.66 18.27
N PRO A 411 -13.81 20.12 18.49
CA PRO A 411 -15.01 19.41 18.02
C PRO A 411 -15.22 19.51 16.50
N LYS A 412 -14.51 20.42 15.80
CA LYS A 412 -14.44 20.46 14.34
C LYS A 412 -13.12 21.05 13.83
N LEU A 413 -12.74 20.65 12.61
CA LEU A 413 -11.63 21.16 11.81
C LEU A 413 -12.13 21.49 10.39
N THR A 414 -11.57 22.53 9.78
CA THR A 414 -11.87 22.98 8.42
C THR A 414 -10.65 22.75 7.53
N ASN A 415 -10.86 22.41 6.26
CA ASN A 415 -9.86 21.81 5.38
C ASN A 415 -9.33 20.49 5.96
N TRP A 416 -10.25 19.65 6.43
CA TRP A 416 -9.93 18.37 7.07
C TRP A 416 -11.01 17.36 6.75
N ASP A 417 -10.62 16.17 6.30
CA ASP A 417 -11.50 15.06 5.96
C ASP A 417 -11.27 13.89 6.93
N ASN A 418 -12.28 13.56 7.73
CA ASN A 418 -12.28 12.39 8.62
C ASN A 418 -12.79 11.12 7.95
N PHE A 419 -13.15 11.16 6.67
CA PHE A 419 -13.68 10.02 5.90
C PHE A 419 -14.88 9.34 6.57
N ALA A 420 -15.72 10.12 7.28
CA ALA A 420 -16.99 9.65 7.83
C ALA A 420 -17.95 9.34 6.67
N SER A 421 -18.31 8.06 6.50
CA SER A 421 -18.91 7.57 5.25
C SER A 421 -19.93 6.45 5.42
N ARG A 422 -20.36 6.14 6.65
CA ARG A 422 -21.41 5.12 6.89
C ARG A 422 -22.75 5.61 6.34
N TYR A 423 -23.17 6.79 6.77
CA TYR A 423 -24.35 7.46 6.24
C TYR A 423 -23.90 8.62 5.35
N VAL A 424 -24.35 8.65 4.10
CA VAL A 424 -24.02 9.71 3.15
C VAL A 424 -25.31 10.31 2.61
N PHE A 425 -25.41 11.63 2.66
CA PHE A 425 -26.54 12.42 2.18
C PHE A 425 -26.04 13.52 1.26
N GLY A 426 -26.82 13.87 0.24
CA GLY A 426 -26.48 14.92 -0.73
C GLY A 426 -26.64 14.47 -2.17
N SER A 427 -26.17 15.31 -3.11
CA SER A 427 -26.30 15.02 -4.54
C SER A 427 -25.59 13.71 -4.93
N ASN A 428 -26.31 12.82 -5.61
CA ASN A 428 -25.85 11.48 -6.00
C ASN A 428 -25.42 10.54 -4.84
N ALA A 429 -25.90 10.77 -3.62
CA ALA A 429 -25.85 9.75 -2.57
C ALA A 429 -26.88 8.64 -2.87
N THR A 430 -26.52 7.37 -2.66
CA THR A 430 -27.50 6.29 -2.54
C THR A 430 -28.17 6.39 -1.19
N ASP A 431 -29.51 6.39 -1.14
CA ASP A 431 -30.26 6.44 0.11
C ASP A 431 -29.78 5.33 1.07
N PRO A 432 -29.27 5.67 2.27
CA PRO A 432 -28.85 4.67 3.24
C PRO A 432 -30.08 3.95 3.79
N VAL A 433 -30.34 2.73 3.29
CA VAL A 433 -31.38 1.83 3.81
C VAL A 433 -30.87 1.14 5.08
N GLU A 434 -30.66 1.93 6.14
CA GLU A 434 -30.31 1.44 7.47
C GLU A 434 -31.48 1.63 8.45
N GLU A 435 -31.84 0.57 9.19
CA GLU A 435 -32.94 0.60 10.16
C GLU A 435 -32.76 1.68 11.24
N ASP A 436 -31.50 1.97 11.59
CA ASP A 436 -31.07 3.01 12.53
C ASP A 436 -31.61 4.41 12.17
N LEU A 437 -31.91 4.67 10.89
CA LEU A 437 -32.39 5.96 10.41
C LEU A 437 -33.92 6.11 10.45
N ASN A 438 -34.68 5.01 10.55
CA ASN A 438 -36.15 5.04 10.53
C ASN A 438 -36.79 5.84 11.69
N SER A 439 -36.03 6.05 12.77
CA SER A 439 -36.47 6.81 13.95
C SER A 439 -36.11 8.30 13.90
N ILE A 440 -35.37 8.72 12.87
CA ILE A 440 -34.82 10.08 12.75
C ILE A 440 -35.76 10.95 11.92
N ASP A 441 -35.89 12.23 12.29
CA ASP A 441 -36.65 13.20 11.51
C ASP A 441 -36.03 13.36 10.11
N HIS A 442 -36.76 12.92 9.08
CA HIS A 442 -36.36 13.02 7.68
C HIS A 442 -35.99 14.45 7.29
N ALA A 443 -36.66 15.49 7.83
CA ALA A 443 -36.34 16.88 7.51
C ALA A 443 -34.95 17.30 8.05
N VAL A 444 -34.43 16.63 9.08
CA VAL A 444 -33.06 16.84 9.58
C VAL A 444 -32.04 16.14 8.67
N LEU A 445 -32.37 14.96 8.15
CA LEU A 445 -31.50 14.21 7.23
C LEU A 445 -31.43 14.89 5.85
N GLU A 446 -32.56 15.31 5.28
CA GLU A 446 -32.63 16.06 4.02
C GLU A 446 -31.86 17.39 4.10
N ALA A 447 -31.92 18.07 5.24
CA ALA A 447 -31.19 19.33 5.45
C ALA A 447 -29.68 19.12 5.71
N ALA A 448 -29.24 17.92 6.08
CA ALA A 448 -27.85 17.63 6.49
C ALA A 448 -26.77 18.12 5.50
N PRO A 449 -26.92 18.00 4.16
CA PRO A 449 -25.88 18.39 3.22
C PRO A 449 -25.77 19.90 2.97
N SER A 450 -26.72 20.69 3.48
CA SER A 450 -26.77 22.15 3.25
C SER A 450 -25.66 22.95 3.93
N SER A 451 -25.08 22.42 5.02
CA SER A 451 -24.03 23.10 5.79
C SER A 451 -23.35 22.16 6.78
N ALA A 452 -22.14 22.53 7.22
CA ALA A 452 -21.43 21.84 8.29
C ALA A 452 -22.26 21.76 9.59
N GLU A 453 -22.94 22.84 9.95
CA GLU A 453 -23.85 22.90 11.11
C GLU A 453 -25.08 21.98 10.95
N ALA A 454 -25.66 21.87 9.76
CA ALA A 454 -26.76 20.93 9.49
C ALA A 454 -26.28 19.47 9.52
N CYS A 455 -25.12 19.18 8.94
CA CYS A 455 -24.51 17.84 8.97
C CYS A 455 -24.20 17.40 10.41
N ARG A 456 -23.64 18.30 11.24
CA ARG A 456 -23.48 18.07 12.68
C ARG A 456 -24.81 17.82 13.38
N LYS A 457 -25.86 18.57 13.05
CA LYS A 457 -27.20 18.40 13.65
C LYS A 457 -27.79 17.02 13.31
N ALA A 458 -27.62 16.54 12.07
CA ALA A 458 -28.03 15.20 11.68
C ALA A 458 -27.25 14.11 12.45
N CYS A 459 -25.92 14.27 12.61
CA CYS A 459 -25.13 13.34 13.42
C CYS A 459 -25.58 13.34 14.88
N LEU A 460 -25.90 14.50 15.47
CA LEU A 460 -26.46 14.57 16.82
C LEU A 460 -27.83 13.88 16.94
N ALA A 461 -28.65 13.88 15.89
CA ALA A 461 -29.93 13.17 15.89
C ALA A 461 -29.75 11.64 15.86
N ILE A 462 -28.79 11.13 15.09
CA ILE A 462 -28.45 9.69 15.04
C ILE A 462 -27.78 9.28 16.37
N PRO A 463 -28.35 8.37 17.18
CA PRO A 463 -27.87 8.10 18.54
C PRO A 463 -26.39 7.73 18.67
N ASN A 464 -25.90 6.89 17.75
CA ASN A 464 -24.55 6.31 17.79
C ASN A 464 -23.53 7.04 16.90
N CYS A 465 -23.90 8.15 16.24
CA CYS A 465 -22.96 8.87 15.38
C CYS A 465 -21.86 9.56 16.21
N MET A 466 -20.60 9.27 15.89
CA MET A 466 -19.42 9.79 16.58
C MET A 466 -18.68 10.85 15.76
N GLY A 467 -18.79 10.80 14.42
CA GLY A 467 -18.09 11.71 13.50
C GLY A 467 -18.93 12.11 12.29
N TRP A 468 -18.65 13.29 11.76
CA TRP A 468 -19.31 13.83 10.56
C TRP A 468 -18.32 14.61 9.68
N ARG A 469 -18.61 14.70 8.38
CA ARG A 469 -17.91 15.54 7.38
C ARG A 469 -18.93 16.27 6.51
N HIS A 470 -18.67 17.52 6.20
CA HIS A 470 -19.40 18.30 5.22
C HIS A 470 -18.45 18.72 4.09
N ASP A 471 -18.84 18.41 2.86
CA ASP A 471 -18.20 18.87 1.63
C ASP A 471 -19.04 20.02 1.07
N SER A 472 -18.46 21.23 1.11
CA SER A 472 -19.14 22.46 0.73
C SER A 472 -19.36 22.63 -0.78
N ALA A 473 -18.59 21.93 -1.63
CA ALA A 473 -18.65 22.10 -3.08
C ALA A 473 -19.65 21.13 -3.72
N ASN A 474 -19.75 19.91 -3.17
CA ASN A 474 -20.65 18.87 -3.66
C ASN A 474 -22.01 18.83 -2.94
N GLU A 475 -22.19 19.67 -1.91
CA GLU A 475 -23.33 19.62 -0.98
C GLU A 475 -23.55 18.19 -0.47
N LYS A 476 -22.52 17.65 0.21
CA LYS A 476 -22.53 16.29 0.77
C LYS A 476 -22.25 16.29 2.26
N CYS A 477 -23.06 15.56 3.01
CA CYS A 477 -22.83 15.23 4.41
C CYS A 477 -22.50 13.74 4.53
N GLY A 478 -21.37 13.41 5.13
CA GLY A 478 -21.00 12.05 5.53
C GLY A 478 -20.99 11.94 7.05
N MET A 479 -21.45 10.83 7.60
CA MET A 479 -21.55 10.57 9.04
C MET A 479 -21.11 9.15 9.36
N ASP A 480 -20.62 8.92 10.57
CA ASP A 480 -20.06 7.63 10.98
C ASP A 480 -20.32 7.30 12.45
N THR A 481 -20.45 6.01 12.74
CA THR A 481 -20.60 5.48 14.10
C THR A 481 -19.26 5.18 14.78
N VAL A 482 -18.16 5.36 14.06
CA VAL A 482 -16.79 5.13 14.54
C VAL A 482 -16.00 6.45 14.54
N VAL A 483 -14.97 6.54 15.39
CA VAL A 483 -14.04 7.68 15.39
C VAL A 483 -12.92 7.44 14.40
N LYS A 484 -12.73 8.35 13.45
CA LYS A 484 -11.56 8.42 12.54
C LYS A 484 -10.89 9.76 12.74
N LEU A 485 -9.54 9.83 12.74
CA LEU A 485 -8.84 11.10 12.82
C LEU A 485 -8.93 11.87 11.50
N GLY A 486 -8.69 11.20 10.37
CA GLY A 486 -8.60 11.85 9.07
C GLY A 486 -7.27 12.55 8.80
N ARG A 487 -7.28 13.38 7.74
CA ARG A 487 -6.16 14.23 7.33
C ARG A 487 -6.65 15.50 6.63
N GLU A 488 -5.73 16.40 6.27
CA GLU A 488 -6.00 17.46 5.30
C GLU A 488 -6.32 16.83 3.93
N PRO A 489 -7.32 17.34 3.17
CA PRO A 489 -7.58 16.89 1.81
C PRO A 489 -6.38 17.10 0.89
N ASP A 490 -6.24 16.25 -0.12
CA ASP A 490 -5.12 16.33 -1.05
C ASP A 490 -5.17 17.65 -1.86
N PRO A 491 -4.02 18.23 -2.25
CA PRO A 491 -4.00 19.54 -2.90
C PRO A 491 -4.78 19.57 -4.21
N GLN A 492 -5.90 20.29 -4.22
CA GLN A 492 -6.70 20.43 -5.44
C GLN A 492 -5.95 21.20 -6.53
N PRO A 493 -6.09 20.81 -7.81
CA PRO A 493 -5.59 21.59 -8.92
C PRO A 493 -6.15 23.03 -8.89
N HIS A 494 -5.31 24.02 -9.21
CA HIS A 494 -5.66 25.44 -9.15
C HIS A 494 -6.85 25.87 -10.03
N TRP A 495 -7.29 25.00 -10.94
CA TRP A 495 -8.40 25.20 -11.88
C TRP A 495 -9.71 24.53 -11.42
N GLU A 496 -9.69 23.73 -10.35
CA GLU A 496 -10.89 23.20 -9.72
C GLU A 496 -11.51 24.21 -8.73
N ALA A 497 -12.82 24.09 -8.51
CA ALA A 497 -13.49 24.88 -7.50
C ALA A 497 -13.04 24.45 -6.10
N LYS A 498 -12.46 25.37 -5.32
CA LYS A 498 -11.95 25.10 -3.97
C LYS A 498 -13.02 24.45 -3.09
N THR A 499 -12.88 23.16 -2.84
CA THR A 499 -13.72 22.40 -1.93
C THR A 499 -13.23 22.60 -0.51
N VAL A 500 -14.12 23.05 0.38
CA VAL A 500 -13.84 23.13 1.81
C VAL A 500 -14.50 21.92 2.48
N ILE A 501 -13.70 20.92 2.83
CA ILE A 501 -14.17 19.81 3.68
C ILE A 501 -14.04 20.25 5.14
N THR A 502 -15.15 20.25 5.86
CA THR A 502 -15.19 20.50 7.31
C THR A 502 -15.62 19.23 8.02
N SER A 503 -14.76 18.69 8.87
CA SER A 503 -15.02 17.49 9.66
C SER A 503 -15.20 17.82 11.13
N GLY A 504 -15.97 17.01 11.84
CA GLY A 504 -16.13 17.14 13.28
C GLY A 504 -16.46 15.84 13.98
N TRP A 505 -16.40 15.91 15.31
CA TRP A 505 -16.55 14.78 16.22
C TRP A 505 -17.49 15.15 17.35
N ILE A 506 -18.32 14.20 17.78
CA ILE A 506 -19.18 14.37 18.95
C ILE A 506 -18.39 13.94 20.17
N LEU A 507 -17.47 14.82 20.60
CA LEU A 507 -16.48 14.52 21.65
C LEU A 507 -17.14 13.99 22.93
N GLU A 508 -18.31 14.53 23.30
CA GLU A 508 -19.05 14.07 24.48
C GLU A 508 -19.43 12.58 24.38
N ARG A 509 -19.82 12.09 23.19
CA ARG A 509 -20.12 10.66 22.94
C ARG A 509 -18.85 9.81 22.95
N ILE A 510 -17.74 10.33 22.43
CA ILE A 510 -16.44 9.64 22.41
C ILE A 510 -15.94 9.44 23.85
N ASP A 511 -16.00 10.48 24.67
CA ASP A 511 -15.67 10.44 26.09
C ASP A 511 -16.61 9.46 26.84
N ASP A 512 -17.92 9.53 26.56
CA ASP A 512 -18.92 8.73 27.26
C ASP A 512 -18.92 7.24 26.89
N VAL A 513 -18.59 6.88 25.65
CA VAL A 513 -18.64 5.50 25.14
C VAL A 513 -17.27 4.84 25.19
N LEU A 514 -16.22 5.49 24.65
CA LEU A 514 -14.89 4.89 24.51
C LEU A 514 -14.01 5.16 25.74
N LEU A 515 -13.89 6.42 26.17
CA LEU A 515 -12.87 6.77 27.17
C LEU A 515 -13.18 6.28 28.60
N LYS A 516 -14.45 5.96 28.91
CA LYS A 516 -14.83 5.31 30.18
C LYS A 516 -14.26 3.91 30.33
N GLU A 517 -14.19 3.13 29.24
CA GLU A 517 -13.59 1.80 29.29
C GLU A 517 -12.06 1.93 29.27
N THR A 518 -11.43 1.26 30.22
CA THR A 518 -9.97 1.24 30.43
C THR A 518 -9.32 -0.04 29.91
N CYS A 519 -10.13 -0.99 29.43
CA CYS A 519 -9.75 -2.31 28.93
C CYS A 519 -8.90 -3.08 29.95
N LYS A 520 -9.44 -3.20 31.17
CA LYS A 520 -8.87 -4.07 32.23
C LYS A 520 -8.93 -5.54 31.86
N VAL A 521 -9.92 -5.91 31.04
CA VAL A 521 -10.03 -7.19 30.37
C VAL A 521 -9.83 -6.92 28.88
N VAL A 522 -8.95 -7.69 28.24
CA VAL A 522 -8.76 -7.69 26.80
C VAL A 522 -9.85 -8.56 26.19
N LYS A 523 -10.52 -8.06 25.14
CA LYS A 523 -11.51 -8.84 24.37
C LYS A 523 -10.77 -9.81 23.45
N ASP A 524 -11.43 -10.90 23.05
CA ASP A 524 -10.91 -11.74 21.96
C ASP A 524 -10.76 -10.91 20.67
N PRO A 525 -9.75 -11.21 19.83
CA PRO A 525 -9.31 -10.35 18.73
C PRO A 525 -10.19 -10.33 17.49
#